data_AF-A0A7S4GBZ1-F1
#
_entry.id   AF-A0A7S4GBZ1-F1
#
_cell.length_a   1.000
_cell.length_b   1.000
_cell.length_c   1.000
_cell.angle_alpha   90.00
_cell.angle_beta   90.00
_cell.angle_gamma   90.00
#
_symmetry.space_group_name_H-M   'P 1'
#
loop_
_entity.id
_entity.type
_entity.pdbx_description
1 polymer ?
#
loop_
_entity_poly.entity_id
_entity_poly.type
_entity_poly.pdbx_seq_one_letter_code
_entity_poly.pdbx_strand_id
1 'polypeptide(L)'
;RFKTPTDSKKRPYNSKTWYGLLNLDDFGGFQEMIRNDPNLLRDRDQCGATPLQLLVLKHTEPALKIAQEIIQQQPELCTDEYTGEMYKGETLLHMAIIKRSLEMVKLLGTICPD
;
A
#
# COMPACT_ATOMS: atom_id res chain seq x y z
N ARG A 1 7.62 -3.26 34.35
CA ARG A 1 7.91 -4.50 33.59
C ARG A 1 6.83 -4.63 32.52
N PHE A 2 7.05 -4.01 31.36
CA PHE A 2 6.07 -4.01 30.26
C PHE A 2 6.06 -5.40 29.63
N LYS A 3 4.90 -6.04 29.60
CA LYS A 3 4.71 -7.29 28.86
C LYS A 3 4.64 -6.92 27.38
N THR A 4 5.65 -7.33 26.63
CA THR A 4 5.58 -7.33 25.16
C THR A 4 4.42 -8.23 24.73
N PRO A 5 3.56 -7.81 23.79
CA PRO A 5 2.61 -8.71 23.17
C PRO A 5 3.41 -9.81 22.47
N THR A 6 3.26 -11.01 23.02
CA THR A 6 3.86 -12.25 22.54
C THR A 6 3.36 -12.54 21.13
N ASP A 7 4.31 -12.60 20.20
CA ASP A 7 4.36 -13.45 19.01
C ASP A 7 3.01 -14.04 18.58
N SER A 8 2.15 -13.21 18.01
CA SER A 8 0.95 -13.66 17.35
C SER A 8 1.39 -14.35 16.05
N LYS A 9 1.49 -15.68 16.11
CA LYS A 9 1.63 -16.63 14.97
C LYS A 9 1.35 -15.94 13.64
N LYS A 10 2.39 -15.47 12.94
CA LYS A 10 2.25 -14.93 11.59
C LYS A 10 1.67 -16.07 10.75
N ARG A 11 0.40 -15.94 10.33
CA ARG A 11 -0.17 -16.88 9.36
C ARG A 11 0.75 -16.86 8.14
N PRO A 12 1.11 -18.01 7.55
CA PRO A 12 1.90 -18.00 6.33
C PRO A 12 1.12 -17.19 5.29
N TYR A 13 1.76 -16.14 4.76
CA TYR A 13 1.17 -15.35 3.70
C TYR A 13 0.95 -16.27 2.49
N ASN A 14 -0.27 -16.28 1.96
CA ASN A 14 -0.55 -17.02 0.74
C ASN A 14 0.07 -16.26 -0.43
N SER A 15 1.15 -16.78 -1.02
CA SER A 15 1.81 -16.17 -2.18
C SER A 15 0.90 -16.05 -3.42
N LYS A 16 -0.30 -16.64 -3.39
CA LYS A 16 -1.29 -16.50 -4.48
C LYS A 16 -2.17 -15.25 -4.36
N THR A 17 -2.04 -14.43 -3.32
CA THR A 17 -2.79 -13.18 -3.18
C THR A 17 -1.88 -11.98 -3.34
N TRP A 18 -2.42 -10.85 -3.82
CA TRP A 18 -1.67 -9.61 -3.93
C TRP A 18 -1.04 -9.21 -2.58
N TYR A 19 -1.77 -9.39 -1.48
CA TYR A 19 -1.30 -9.07 -0.13
C TYR A 19 -0.13 -9.97 0.29
N GLY A 20 -0.19 -11.26 -0.06
CA GLY A 20 0.89 -12.18 0.24
C GLY A 20 2.15 -11.89 -0.57
N LEU A 21 2.00 -11.60 -1.86
CA LEU A 21 3.10 -11.21 -2.75
C LEU A 21 3.83 -9.97 -2.23
N LEU A 22 3.07 -8.91 -1.88
CA LEU A 22 3.67 -7.72 -1.28
C LEU A 22 4.38 -8.05 0.03
N ASN A 23 3.78 -8.82 0.95
CA ASN A 23 4.44 -9.17 2.21
C ASN A 23 5.72 -10.00 2.05
N LEU A 24 5.85 -10.75 0.95
CA LEU A 24 7.04 -11.51 0.58
C LEU A 24 8.05 -10.70 -0.25
N ASP A 25 7.78 -9.41 -0.51
CA ASP A 25 8.55 -8.55 -1.42
C ASP A 25 8.67 -9.12 -2.85
N ASP A 26 7.70 -9.96 -3.26
CA ASP A 26 7.58 -10.46 -4.63
C ASP A 26 6.86 -9.44 -5.51
N PHE A 27 7.59 -8.37 -5.83
CA PHE A 27 7.10 -7.28 -6.67
C PHE A 27 6.86 -7.70 -8.12
N GLY A 28 7.62 -8.68 -8.62
CA GLY A 28 7.45 -9.21 -9.97
C GLY A 28 6.12 -9.96 -10.11
N GLY A 29 5.84 -10.87 -9.17
CA GLY A 29 4.57 -11.59 -9.11
C GLY A 29 3.40 -10.63 -8.88
N PHE A 30 3.57 -9.61 -8.04
CA PHE A 30 2.55 -8.57 -7.86
C PHE A 30 2.24 -7.83 -9.15
N GLN A 31 3.26 -7.34 -9.88
CA GLN A 31 3.05 -6.63 -11.15
C GLN A 31 2.39 -7.53 -12.21
N GLU A 32 2.76 -8.81 -12.28
CA GLU A 32 2.10 -9.77 -13.18
C GLU A 32 0.62 -9.96 -12.82
N MET A 33 0.32 -10.11 -11.53
CA MET A 33 -1.04 -10.26 -11.03
C MET A 33 -1.90 -9.03 -11.36
N ILE A 34 -1.41 -7.82 -11.09
CA ILE A 34 -2.14 -6.57 -11.41
C ILE A 34 -2.28 -6.36 -12.91
N ARG A 35 -1.30 -6.78 -13.73
CA ARG A 35 -1.41 -6.73 -15.19
C ARG A 35 -2.55 -7.62 -15.71
N ASN A 36 -2.73 -8.79 -15.09
CA ASN A 36 -3.78 -9.73 -15.46
C ASN A 36 -5.16 -9.31 -14.93
N ASP A 37 -5.22 -8.70 -13.75
CA ASP A 37 -6.45 -8.15 -13.17
C ASP A 37 -6.21 -6.81 -12.45
N PRO A 38 -6.34 -5.68 -13.16
CA PRO A 38 -6.16 -4.35 -12.58
C PRO A 38 -7.18 -3.99 -11.49
N ASN A 39 -8.33 -4.68 -11.43
CA ASN A 39 -9.34 -4.38 -10.41
C ASN A 39 -8.88 -4.73 -9.00
N LEU A 40 -7.90 -5.63 -8.86
CA LEU A 40 -7.27 -5.96 -7.59
C LEU A 40 -6.66 -4.74 -6.88
N LEU A 41 -6.35 -3.65 -7.60
CA LEU A 41 -5.92 -2.39 -6.98
C LEU A 41 -6.97 -1.75 -6.07
N ARG A 42 -8.24 -2.14 -6.19
CA ARG A 42 -9.37 -1.68 -5.36
C ARG A 42 -9.70 -2.63 -4.21
N ASP A 43 -9.07 -3.80 -4.17
CA ASP A 43 -9.21 -4.72 -3.05
C ASP A 43 -8.65 -4.11 -1.76
N ARG A 44 -9.09 -4.65 -0.63
CA ARG A 44 -8.65 -4.19 0.69
C ARG A 44 -8.18 -5.35 1.54
N ASP A 45 -7.11 -5.13 2.29
CA ASP A 45 -6.67 -6.07 3.31
C ASP A 45 -7.57 -6.02 4.57
N GLN A 46 -7.20 -6.79 5.59
CA GLN A 46 -7.92 -6.84 6.86
C GLN A 46 -7.92 -5.50 7.65
N CYS A 47 -6.99 -4.60 7.34
CA CYS A 47 -6.90 -3.25 7.92
C CYS A 47 -7.63 -2.21 7.05
N GLY A 48 -8.27 -2.64 5.96
CA GLY A 48 -8.93 -1.74 5.01
C GLY A 48 -7.95 -1.04 4.07
N ALA A 49 -6.71 -1.52 3.94
CA ALA A 49 -5.69 -0.93 3.10
C ALA A 49 -5.73 -1.47 1.66
N THR A 50 -5.61 -0.60 0.66
CA THR A 50 -5.45 -0.99 -0.74
C THR A 50 -4.01 -1.45 -1.03
N PRO A 51 -3.75 -2.18 -2.14
CA PRO A 51 -2.40 -2.50 -2.55
C PRO A 51 -1.48 -1.28 -2.71
N LEU A 52 -2.03 -0.17 -3.24
CA LEU A 52 -1.27 1.07 -3.42
C LEU A 52 -0.81 1.65 -2.07
N GLN A 53 -1.71 1.66 -1.08
CA GLN A 53 -1.40 2.11 0.27
C GLN A 53 -0.29 1.25 0.91
N LEU A 54 -0.32 -0.06 0.71
CA LEU A 54 0.71 -0.97 1.22
C LEU A 54 2.07 -0.81 0.52
N LEU A 55 2.10 -0.51 -0.78
CA LEU A 55 3.34 -0.20 -1.50
C LEU A 55 4.03 1.05 -0.91
N VAL A 56 3.26 2.12 -0.67
CA VAL A 56 3.78 3.34 -0.05
C VAL A 56 4.18 3.12 1.41
N LEU A 57 3.41 2.32 2.16
CA LEU A 57 3.73 1.96 3.53
C LEU A 57 5.06 1.18 3.63
N LYS A 58 5.35 0.30 2.67
CA LYS A 58 6.62 -0.45 2.63
C LYS A 58 7.83 0.46 2.47
N HIS A 59 7.72 1.49 1.65
CA HIS A 59 8.75 2.53 1.49
C HIS A 59 10.13 1.95 1.13
N THR A 60 10.14 0.96 0.24
CA THR A 60 11.34 0.41 -0.41
C THR A 60 11.38 0.88 -1.86
N GLU A 61 12.57 1.04 -2.44
CA GLU A 61 12.74 1.48 -3.84
C GLU A 61 11.84 0.75 -4.86
N PRO A 62 11.77 -0.60 -4.90
CA PRO A 62 10.92 -1.29 -5.87
C PRO A 62 9.42 -1.01 -5.65
N ALA A 63 8.98 -1.00 -4.39
CA ALA A 63 7.59 -0.71 -4.03
C ALA A 63 7.19 0.72 -4.41
N LEU A 64 8.05 1.71 -4.13
CA LEU A 64 7.79 3.10 -4.47
C LEU A 64 7.74 3.31 -5.97
N LYS A 65 8.65 2.69 -6.74
CA LYS A 65 8.61 2.74 -8.20
C LYS A 65 7.28 2.21 -8.76
N ILE A 66 6.82 1.06 -8.26
CA ILE A 66 5.53 0.49 -8.67
C ILE A 66 4.36 1.39 -8.25
N ALA A 67 4.40 1.95 -7.04
CA ALA A 67 3.39 2.89 -6.58
C ALA A 67 3.30 4.12 -7.48
N GLN A 68 4.45 4.71 -7.86
CA GLN A 68 4.50 5.85 -8.78
C GLN A 68 3.91 5.50 -10.15
N GLU A 69 4.26 4.34 -10.70
CA GLU A 69 3.70 3.85 -11.97
C GLU A 69 2.17 3.71 -11.89
N ILE A 70 1.63 3.16 -10.79
CA ILE A 70 0.19 3.03 -10.57
C ILE A 70 -0.47 4.41 -10.44
N ILE A 71 0.11 5.31 -9.65
CA ILE A 71 -0.41 6.68 -9.43
C ILE A 71 -0.51 7.45 -10.75
N GLN A 72 0.49 7.32 -11.62
CA GLN A 72 0.50 7.99 -12.93
C GLN A 72 -0.57 7.42 -13.88
N GLN A 73 -0.91 6.14 -13.75
CA GLN A 73 -1.87 5.46 -14.62
C GLN A 73 -3.32 5.55 -14.11
N GLN A 74 -3.51 5.53 -12.78
CA GLN A 74 -4.80 5.51 -12.10
C GLN A 74 -4.77 6.48 -10.90
N PRO A 75 -4.70 7.81 -11.16
CA PRO A 75 -4.59 8.82 -10.11
C PRO A 75 -5.78 8.84 -9.16
N GLU A 76 -6.95 8.36 -9.58
CA GLU A 76 -8.15 8.26 -8.75
C GLU A 76 -7.97 7.33 -7.53
N LEU A 77 -6.99 6.42 -7.56
CA LEU A 77 -6.69 5.54 -6.42
C LEU A 77 -5.98 6.26 -5.26
N CYS A 78 -5.43 7.45 -5.51
CA CYS A 78 -4.71 8.22 -4.50
C CYS A 78 -5.63 8.80 -3.41
N THR A 79 -6.90 9.00 -3.73
CA THR A 79 -7.91 9.55 -2.81
C THR A 79 -8.55 8.47 -1.95
N ASP A 80 -8.17 7.19 -2.12
CA ASP A 80 -8.66 6.13 -1.24
C ASP A 80 -8.17 6.33 0.20
N GLU A 81 -9.11 6.26 1.11
CA GLU A 81 -8.89 6.25 2.55
C GLU A 81 -8.78 4.82 3.08
N TYR A 82 -8.02 4.61 4.15
CA TYR A 82 -8.13 3.39 4.94
C TYR A 82 -9.55 3.25 5.51
N THR A 83 -10.12 2.05 5.41
CA THR A 83 -11.48 1.78 5.90
C THR A 83 -11.51 1.05 7.24
N GLY A 84 -10.38 0.52 7.72
CA GLY A 84 -10.31 -0.18 9.00
C GLY A 84 -10.38 0.78 10.18
N GLU A 85 -11.01 0.37 11.28
CA GLU A 85 -11.29 1.24 12.44
C GLU A 85 -10.06 1.95 13.01
N MET A 86 -8.89 1.31 12.99
CA MET A 86 -7.66 1.84 13.57
C MET A 86 -7.07 3.02 12.77
N TYR A 87 -7.24 3.01 11.45
CA TYR A 87 -6.61 3.98 10.52
C TYR A 87 -7.65 4.72 9.68
N LYS A 88 -8.91 4.70 10.11
CA LYS A 88 -10.03 5.18 9.30
C LYS A 88 -9.81 6.62 8.86
N GLY A 89 -9.91 6.87 7.55
CA GLY A 89 -9.74 8.20 6.96
C GLY A 89 -8.30 8.57 6.62
N GLU A 90 -7.30 7.75 6.97
CA GLU A 90 -5.93 8.01 6.54
C GLU A 90 -5.79 7.79 5.03
N THR A 91 -5.20 8.77 4.34
CA THR A 91 -4.95 8.74 2.89
C THR A 91 -3.49 8.42 2.57
N LEU A 92 -3.19 8.24 1.28
CA LEU A 92 -1.82 8.13 0.78
C LEU A 92 -0.93 9.32 1.17
N LEU A 93 -1.49 10.53 1.24
CA LEU A 93 -0.75 11.73 1.64
C LEU A 93 -0.33 11.68 3.11
N HIS A 94 -1.22 11.24 4.01
CA HIS A 94 -0.90 11.05 5.43
C HIS A 94 0.29 10.09 5.60
N MET A 95 0.27 8.96 4.89
CA MET A 95 1.38 8.00 4.95
C MET A 95 2.70 8.57 4.39
N ALA A 96 2.65 9.31 3.28
CA ALA A 96 3.83 9.93 2.69
C ALA A 96 4.52 10.90 3.68
N ILE A 97 3.72 11.66 4.44
CA ILE A 97 4.21 12.56 5.51
C ILE A 97 4.84 11.75 6.64
N ILE A 98 4.17 10.72 7.15
CA ILE A 98 4.68 9.85 8.23
C ILE A 98 6.01 9.19 7.83
N LYS A 99 6.12 8.75 6.58
CA LYS A 99 7.34 8.15 6.02
C LYS A 99 8.43 9.16 5.66
N ARG A 100 8.14 10.47 5.76
CA ARG A 100 9.04 11.56 5.37
C ARG A 100 9.49 11.47 3.91
N SER A 101 8.63 10.95 3.04
CA SER A 101 8.89 10.82 1.62
C SER A 101 8.54 12.13 0.92
N LEU A 102 9.49 13.07 0.86
CA LEU A 102 9.28 14.37 0.21
C LEU A 102 8.88 14.20 -1.27
N GLU A 103 9.46 13.20 -1.93
CA GLU A 103 9.13 12.86 -3.32
C GLU A 103 7.65 12.47 -3.47
N MET A 104 7.15 11.57 -2.62
CA MET A 104 5.75 11.15 -2.67
C MET A 104 4.80 12.27 -2.27
N VAL A 105 5.16 13.12 -1.30
CA VAL A 105 4.37 14.31 -0.95
C VAL A 105 4.25 15.26 -2.16
N LYS A 106 5.35 15.49 -2.90
CA LYS A 106 5.33 16.32 -4.11
C LYS A 106 4.49 15.70 -5.22
N LEU A 107 4.64 14.39 -5.44
CA LEU A 107 3.87 13.67 -6.45
C LEU A 107 2.37 13.75 -6.16
N LEU A 108 1.97 13.41 -4.94
CA LEU A 108 0.57 13.41 -4.52
C LEU A 108 0.00 14.83 -4.52
N GLY A 109 0.72 15.83 -4.04
CA GLY A 109 0.26 17.23 -4.07
C GLY A 109 0.08 17.81 -5.48
N THR A 110 0.67 17.18 -6.50
CA THR A 110 0.50 17.57 -7.91
C THR A 110 -0.67 16.84 -8.57
N ILE A 111 -0.89 15.58 -8.22
CA ILE A 111 -1.85 14.69 -8.88
C ILE A 111 -3.20 14.69 -8.17
N CYS A 112 -3.20 14.80 -6.84
CA CYS A 112 -4.37 14.77 -5.97
C CYS A 112 -4.24 15.84 -4.88
N PRO A 113 -4.45 17.12 -5.21
CA PRO A 113 -4.59 18.15 -4.18
C PRO A 113 -5.87 17.87 -3.38
N ASP A 114 -5.74 17.85 -2.05
CA ASP A 114 -6.84 17.72 -1.06
C ASP A 114 -8.01 18.67 -1.35
#